data_AF-A0A8T4BYV4-F1
#
_entry.id   AF-A0A8T4BYV4-F1
#
_cell.length_a   1.000
_cell.length_b   1.000
_cell.length_c   1.000
_cell.angle_alpha   90.00
_cell.angle_beta   90.00
_cell.angle_gamma   90.00
#
_symmetry.space_group_name_H-M   'P 1'
#
loop_
_entity.id
_entity.type
_entity.pdbx_description
1 polymer ?
#
loop_
_entity_poly.entity_id
_entity_poly.type
_entity_poly.pdbx_seq_one_letter_code
_entity_poly.pdbx_strand_id
1 'polypeptide(L)'
;MEMGRALFLLKRIEVASGWILVPLMLLYILTGFAMLGWFGMIDKNLALQLHIAFHLPITVLFALHAGICVFFWYRKKQLLNRAVRRAAWEYSKEE
;
A
#
# COMPACT_ATOMS: atom_id res chain seq x y z
N MET A 1 -14.24 -13.16 18.68
CA MET A 1 -13.40 -12.01 19.11
C MET A 1 -12.10 -11.86 18.31
N GLU A 2 -11.39 -12.95 17.98
CA GLU A 2 -10.09 -12.96 17.28
C GLU A 2 -10.07 -12.20 15.93
N MET A 3 -11.08 -12.44 15.07
CA MET A 3 -11.13 -11.91 13.70
C MET A 3 -11.17 -10.38 13.64
N GLY A 4 -11.88 -9.73 14.56
CA GLY A 4 -11.98 -8.26 14.59
C GLY A 4 -10.64 -7.60 14.92
N ARG A 5 -9.88 -8.20 15.84
CA ARG A 5 -8.53 -7.73 16.21
C ARG A 5 -7.55 -7.85 15.05
N ALA A 6 -7.56 -8.99 14.34
CA ALA A 6 -6.69 -9.20 13.20
C ALA A 6 -6.90 -8.14 12.09
N LEU A 7 -8.15 -7.78 11.81
CA LEU A 7 -8.46 -6.77 10.79
C LEU A 7 -8.09 -5.37 11.21
N PHE A 8 -8.28 -5.06 12.49
CA PHE A 8 -7.82 -3.80 13.05
C PHE A 8 -6.29 -3.67 12.93
N LEU A 9 -5.54 -4.72 13.24
CA LEU A 9 -4.09 -4.75 13.07
C LEU A 9 -3.67 -4.61 11.60
N LEU A 10 -4.29 -5.37 10.69
CA LEU A 10 -4.05 -5.26 9.25
C LEU A 10 -4.30 -3.84 8.73
N LYS A 11 -5.37 -3.19 9.19
CA LYS A 11 -5.67 -1.81 8.80
C LYS A 11 -4.64 -0.82 9.35
N ARG A 12 -4.16 -1.01 10.59
CA ARG A 12 -3.06 -0.20 11.14
C ARG A 12 -1.76 -0.40 10.37
N ILE A 13 -1.44 -1.63 9.97
CA ILE A 13 -0.27 -1.95 9.14
C ILE A 13 -0.39 -1.29 7.76
N GLU A 14 -1.57 -1.29 7.15
CA GLU A 14 -1.79 -0.62 5.86
C GLU A 14 -1.53 0.89 5.95
N VAL A 15 -2.08 1.57 6.95
CA VAL A 15 -1.83 3.01 7.15
C VAL A 15 -0.36 3.28 7.44
N ALA A 16 0.26 2.51 8.33
CA ALA A 16 1.67 2.69 8.68
C ALA A 16 2.60 2.43 7.49
N SER A 17 2.38 1.33 6.75
CA SER A 17 3.17 1.00 5.56
C SER A 17 3.04 2.06 4.48
N GLY A 18 1.86 2.64 4.27
CA GLY A 18 1.68 3.77 3.34
C GLY A 18 2.54 4.98 3.73
N TRP A 19 2.49 5.39 5.00
CA TRP A 19 3.28 6.51 5.51
C TRP A 19 4.79 6.28 5.46
N ILE A 20 5.26 5.03 5.61
CA ILE A 20 6.68 4.68 5.49
C ILE A 20 7.11 4.60 4.02
N LEU A 21 6.23 4.09 3.16
CA LEU A 21 6.52 3.90 1.73
C LEU A 21 6.67 5.23 0.99
N VAL A 22 5.88 6.26 1.34
CA VAL A 22 5.95 7.59 0.71
C VAL A 22 7.35 8.22 0.78
N PRO A 23 7.98 8.43 1.94
CA PRO A 23 9.31 9.02 2.03
C PRO A 23 10.39 8.11 1.43
N LEU A 24 10.26 6.78 1.55
CA LEU A 24 11.18 5.82 0.93
C LEU A 24 11.16 5.91 -0.59
N MET A 25 9.96 5.95 -1.19
CA MET A 25 9.78 6.13 -2.63
C MET A 25 10.33 7.46 -3.09
N LEU A 26 10.08 8.54 -2.33
CA LEU A 26 10.64 9.85 -2.65
C LEU A 26 12.17 9.82 -2.63
N LEU A 27 12.78 9.24 -1.60
CA LEU A 27 14.24 9.08 -1.51
C LEU A 27 14.80 8.25 -2.67
N TYR A 28 14.12 7.18 -3.06
CA TYR A 28 14.51 6.35 -4.20
C TYR A 28 14.45 7.10 -5.53
N ILE A 29 13.41 7.93 -5.73
CA ILE A 29 13.30 8.79 -6.91
C ILE A 29 14.43 9.84 -6.92
N LEU A 30 14.68 10.49 -5.78
CA LEU A 30 15.74 11.50 -5.65
C LEU A 30 17.13 10.90 -5.91
N THR A 31 17.42 9.71 -5.40
CA THR A 31 18.67 9.00 -5.70
C THR A 31 18.78 8.64 -7.19
N GLY A 32 17.67 8.31 -7.85
CA GLY A 32 17.57 8.15 -9.30
C GLY A 32 18.07 9.37 -10.07
N PHE A 33 17.52 10.55 -9.75
CA PHE A 33 17.96 11.82 -10.34
C PHE A 33 19.40 12.19 -9.96
N ALA A 34 19.83 11.86 -8.74
CA ALA A 34 21.19 12.12 -8.28
C ALA A 34 22.23 11.33 -9.09
N MET A 35 21.94 10.07 -9.45
CA MET A 35 22.81 9.29 -10.35
C MET A 35 22.99 9.94 -11.73
N LEU A 36 21.95 10.61 -12.24
CA LEU A 36 22.01 11.37 -13.48
C LEU A 36 22.82 12.67 -13.36
N GLY A 37 23.29 13.02 -12.16
CA GLY A 37 24.07 14.23 -11.90
C GLY A 37 23.23 15.49 -11.75
N TRP A 38 21.91 15.37 -11.63
CA TRP A 38 21.00 16.54 -11.60
C TRP A 38 21.16 17.40 -10.35
N PHE A 39 21.63 16.84 -9.23
CA PHE A 39 21.75 17.57 -7.98
C PHE A 39 23.11 18.24 -7.76
N GLY A 40 24.13 17.93 -8.57
CA GLY A 40 25.49 18.52 -8.52
C GLY A 40 26.29 18.32 -7.22
N MET A 41 25.61 18.16 -6.08
CA MET A 41 26.13 18.11 -4.71
C MET A 41 26.17 16.71 -4.12
N ILE A 42 25.47 15.75 -4.74
CA ILE A 42 25.43 14.35 -4.28
C ILE A 42 26.41 13.54 -5.13
N ASP A 43 27.34 12.85 -4.48
CA ASP A 43 28.25 11.93 -5.13
C ASP A 43 27.48 10.83 -5.88
N LYS A 44 27.85 10.59 -7.14
CA LYS A 44 27.13 9.65 -8.02
C LYS A 44 27.26 8.20 -7.53
N ASN A 45 28.41 7.82 -6.96
CA ASN A 45 28.61 6.48 -6.44
C ASN A 45 27.79 6.27 -5.16
N LEU A 46 27.73 7.27 -4.29
CA LEU A 46 26.84 7.25 -3.13
C LEU A 46 25.37 7.14 -3.53
N ALA A 47 24.92 7.93 -4.51
CA ALA A 47 23.56 7.86 -5.04
C ALA A 47 23.23 6.47 -5.59
N LEU A 48 24.15 5.86 -6.33
CA LEU A 48 24.00 4.51 -6.87
C LEU A 48 23.90 3.44 -5.76
N GLN A 49 24.78 3.50 -4.76
CA GLN A 49 24.75 2.57 -3.64
C GLN A 49 23.43 2.66 -2.87
N LEU A 50 22.96 3.88 -2.58
CA LEU A 50 21.67 4.09 -1.91
C LEU A 50 20.52 3.57 -2.78
N HIS A 51 20.49 3.91 -4.07
CA HIS A 51 19.43 3.47 -4.98
C HIS A 51 19.35 1.93 -5.03
N ILE A 52 20.47 1.24 -5.19
CA ILE A 52 20.52 -0.22 -5.19
C ILE A 52 20.13 -0.78 -3.81
N ALA A 53 20.59 -0.18 -2.70
CA ALA A 53 20.26 -0.69 -1.36
C ALA A 53 18.75 -0.60 -1.07
N PHE A 54 18.07 0.44 -1.56
CA PHE A 54 16.65 0.67 -1.28
C PHE A 54 15.69 -0.08 -2.21
N HIS A 55 16.14 -0.61 -3.35
CA HIS A 55 15.24 -1.27 -4.31
C HIS A 55 14.45 -2.42 -3.66
N LEU A 56 15.11 -3.28 -2.89
CA LEU A 56 14.51 -4.48 -2.31
C LEU A 56 13.57 -4.14 -1.14
N PRO A 57 13.98 -3.32 -0.13
CA PRO A 57 13.08 -2.87 0.92
C PRO A 57 11.82 -2.21 0.38
N ILE A 58 11.95 -1.34 -0.63
CA ILE A 58 10.80 -0.65 -1.24
C ILE A 58 9.89 -1.62 -1.97
N THR A 59 10.45 -2.55 -2.74
CA THR A 59 9.67 -3.55 -3.47
C THR A 59 8.87 -4.43 -2.52
N VAL A 60 9.49 -4.92 -1.44
CA VAL A 60 8.82 -5.74 -0.43
C VAL A 60 7.73 -4.95 0.29
N LEU A 61 8.03 -3.72 0.72
CA LEU A 61 7.06 -2.88 1.42
C LEU A 61 5.88 -2.50 0.52
N PHE A 62 6.14 -2.19 -0.76
CA PHE A 62 5.11 -1.93 -1.75
C PHE A 62 4.23 -3.15 -1.97
N ALA A 63 4.81 -4.33 -2.17
CA ALA A 63 4.05 -5.56 -2.38
C ALA A 63 3.16 -5.88 -1.18
N LEU A 64 3.67 -5.72 0.04
CA LEU A 64 2.91 -5.89 1.27
C LEU A 64 1.76 -4.87 1.37
N HIS A 65 2.05 -3.59 1.14
CA HIS A 65 1.05 -2.52 1.19
C HIS A 65 -0.04 -2.74 0.15
N ALA A 66 0.33 -2.96 -1.11
CA ALA A 66 -0.59 -3.23 -2.21
C ALA A 66 -1.44 -4.49 -1.95
N GLY A 67 -0.84 -5.56 -1.43
CA GLY A 67 -1.56 -6.79 -1.07
C GLY A 67 -2.65 -6.55 -0.03
N ILE A 68 -2.36 -5.78 1.02
CA ILE A 68 -3.34 -5.43 2.05
C ILE A 68 -4.45 -4.52 1.48
N CYS A 69 -4.11 -3.54 0.65
CA CYS A 69 -5.07 -2.67 -0.02
C CYS A 69 -6.04 -3.47 -0.91
N VAL A 70 -5.51 -4.38 -1.72
CA VAL A 70 -6.29 -5.28 -2.58
C VAL A 70 -7.21 -6.17 -1.74
N PHE A 71 -6.70 -6.75 -0.65
CA PHE A 71 -7.49 -7.55 0.28
C PHE A 71 -8.69 -6.76 0.85
N PHE A 72 -8.47 -5.54 1.35
CA PHE A 72 -9.56 -4.71 1.89
C PHE A 72 -10.55 -4.27 0.82
N TRP A 73 -10.09 -3.98 -0.40
CA TRP A 73 -10.97 -3.66 -1.51
C TRP A 73 -11.90 -4.83 -1.87
N TYR A 74 -11.36 -6.04 -2.03
CA TYR A 74 -12.17 -7.24 -2.30
C TYR A 74 -13.17 -7.51 -1.18
N ARG A 75 -12.73 -7.40 0.08
CA ARG A 75 -13.61 -7.59 1.23
C ARG A 75 -14.76 -6.58 1.24
N LYS A 76 -14.48 -5.30 1.01
CA LYS A 76 -15.51 -4.24 0.94
C LYS A 76 -16.51 -4.54 -0.18
N LYS A 77 -16.02 -4.93 -1.36
CA LYS A 77 -16.87 -5.31 -2.50
C LYS A 77 -17.80 -6.48 -2.18
N GLN A 78 -17.29 -7.53 -1.52
CA GLN A 78 -18.13 -8.66 -1.12
C GLN A 78 -19.21 -8.27 -0.11
N LEU A 79 -18.89 -7.42 0.87
CA LEU A 79 -19.86 -6.94 1.84
C LEU A 79 -20.96 -6.10 1.19
N LEU A 80 -20.59 -5.22 0.26
CA LEU A 80 -21.54 -4.43 -0.53
C LEU A 80 -22.49 -5.33 -1.33
N ASN A 81 -21.96 -6.31 -2.06
CA ASN A 81 -22.77 -7.26 -2.83
C ASN A 81 -23.77 -8.03 -1.95
N ARG A 82 -23.37 -8.43 -0.74
CA ARG A 82 -24.27 -9.09 0.22
C ARG A 82 -25.34 -8.16 0.78
N ALA A 83 -25.05 -6.86 0.92
CA ALA A 83 -26.04 -5.88 1.37
C ALA A 83 -27.08 -5.62 0.28
N VAL A 84 -26.64 -5.38 -0.96
CA VAL A 84 -27.52 -5.17 -2.12
C VAL A 84 -28.46 -6.35 -2.34
N ARG A 85 -27.93 -7.59 -2.30
CA ARG A 85 -28.78 -8.80 -2.44
C ARG A 85 -29.82 -8.96 -1.32
N ARG A 86 -29.52 -8.51 -0.11
CA ARG A 86 -30.48 -8.54 1.01
C ARG A 86 -31.57 -7.50 0.84
N ALA A 87 -31.22 -6.27 0.48
CA ALA A 87 -32.19 -5.21 0.21
C ALA A 87 -33.15 -5.58 -0.95
N ALA A 88 -32.62 -6.17 -2.02
CA ALA A 88 -33.43 -6.64 -3.14
C ALA A 88 -34.42 -7.75 -2.74
N TRP A 89 -34.00 -8.66 -1.84
CA TRP A 89 -34.87 -9.71 -1.32
C TRP A 89 -35.96 -9.18 -0.39
N GLU A 90 -35.66 -8.17 0.43
CA GLU A 90 -36.64 -7.52 1.29
C GLU A 90 -37.70 -6.77 0.47
N TYR A 91 -37.27 -6.02 -0.56
CA TYR A 91 -38.19 -5.34 -1.47
C TYR A 91 -39.15 -6.30 -2.18
N SER A 92 -38.64 -7.44 -2.66
CA SER A 92 -39.46 -8.47 -3.32
C SER A 92 -40.52 -9.13 -2.42
N LYS A 93 -40.47 -8.95 -1.10
CA LYS A 93 -41.50 -9.45 -0.18
C LYS A 93 -42.62 -8.45 0.06
N GLU A 94 -42.43 -7.20 -0.31
CA GLU A 94 -43.42 -6.13 -0.15
C GLU A 94 -44.32 -5.99 -1.40
N GLU A 95 -43.98 -6.65 -2.51
CA GLU A 95 -44.78 -6.80 -3.74
C GLU A 95 -45.63 -8.08 -3.71
#